data_AF-A0A2N0KV95-F1
#
_entry.id   AF-A0A2N0KV95-F1
#
_cell.length_a   1.000
_cell.length_b   1.000
_cell.length_c   1.000
_cell.angle_alpha   90.00
_cell.angle_beta   90.00
_cell.angle_gamma   90.00
#
_symmetry.space_group_name_H-M   'P 1'
#
loop_
_entity.id
_entity.type
_entity.pdbx_description
1 polymer ?
#
loop_
_entity_poly.entity_id
_entity_poly.type
_entity_poly.pdbx_seq_one_letter_code
_entity_poly.pdbx_strand_id
1 'polypeptide(L)' 'MHTTGVEGFNLKSPLERSFGWSNGWLSHRSIDVVKIETDERITGWGVGHAAALSLPPETRSLMPRSG' A
#
# COMPACT_ATOMS: atom_id res chain seq x y z
N MET A 1 3.71 -8.11 29.83
CA MET A 1 3.68 -7.79 28.39
C MET A 1 2.80 -6.58 28.12
N HIS A 2 3.44 -5.43 27.87
CA HIS A 2 2.78 -4.19 27.44
C HIS A 2 3.47 -3.58 26.23
N THR A 3 2.70 -2.92 25.37
CA THR A 3 3.23 -2.17 24.22
C THR A 3 3.92 -0.89 24.70
N THR A 4 5.12 -0.63 24.18
CA THR A 4 5.94 0.56 24.47
C THR A 4 6.17 1.44 23.23
N GLY A 5 6.01 0.89 22.02
CA GLY A 5 6.20 1.63 20.78
C GLY A 5 5.32 1.11 19.65
N VAL A 6 4.86 2.03 18.81
CA VAL A 6 4.16 1.73 17.55
C VAL A 6 4.72 2.65 16.47
N GLU A 7 5.23 2.07 15.39
CA GLU A 7 5.77 2.81 14.24
C GLU A 7 5.12 2.30 12.95
N GLY A 8 4.72 3.23 12.08
CA GLY A 8 4.11 2.94 10.79
C GLY A 8 5.04 3.29 9.63
N PHE A 9 5.09 2.43 8.62
CA PHE A 9 5.87 2.61 7.41
C PHE A 9 4.97 2.44 6.20
N ASN A 10 4.93 3.43 5.31
CA ASN A 10 4.31 3.27 4.00
C ASN A 10 5.38 2.87 3.00
N LEU A 11 5.30 1.63 2.50
CA LEU A 11 6.24 1.09 1.52
C LEU A 11 5.60 1.12 0.14
N LYS A 12 6.35 1.56 -0.87
CA LYS A 12 5.92 1.56 -2.27
C LYS A 12 6.97 0.90 -3.14
N SER A 13 6.53 0.05 -4.06
CA SER A 13 7.40 -0.62 -5.03
C SER A 13 6.75 -0.67 -6.42
N PRO A 14 7.51 -0.48 -7.51
CA PRO A 14 6.99 -0.68 -8.86
C PRO A 14 6.61 -2.14 -9.11
N LEU A 15 5.60 -2.36 -9.94
CA LEU A 15 5.25 -3.68 -10.45
C LEU A 15 6.11 -4.01 -11.68
N GLU A 16 6.60 -5.24 -11.77
CA GLU A 16 7.30 -5.73 -12.96
C GLU A 16 6.42 -5.60 -14.22
N ARG A 17 5.13 -5.88 -14.07
CA ARG A 17 4.12 -5.68 -15.12
C ARG A 17 2.91 -4.94 -14.56
N SER A 18 2.56 -3.83 -15.20
CA SER A 18 1.33 -3.11 -14.88
C SER A 18 0.11 -3.93 -15.31
N PHE A 19 -0.97 -3.85 -14.52
CA PHE A 19 -2.23 -4.51 -14.85
C PHE A 19 -3.41 -3.62 -14.46
N GLY A 20 -4.56 -3.84 -15.07
CA GLY A 20 -5.77 -3.09 -14.80
C GLY A 20 -7.01 -3.98 -14.73
N TRP A 21 -8.08 -3.42 -14.18
CA TRP A 21 -9.41 -4.01 -14.15
C TRP A 21 -10.46 -2.90 -14.29
N SER A 22 -11.75 -3.22 -14.10
CA SER A 22 -12.85 -2.27 -14.28
C SER A 22 -12.71 -0.95 -13.50
N ASN A 23 -11.90 -0.93 -12.44
CA ASN A 23 -11.69 0.26 -11.60
C ASN A 23 -10.30 0.91 -11.78
N GLY A 24 -9.58 0.64 -12.87
CA GLY A 24 -8.35 1.37 -13.22
C GLY A 24 -7.14 0.50 -13.50
N TRP A 25 -5.97 1.15 -13.53
CA TRP A 25 -4.67 0.54 -13.80
C TRP A 25 -3.73 0.73 -12.61
N LEU A 26 -2.90 -0.28 -12.36
CA LEU A 26 -1.92 -0.31 -11.29
C LEU A 26 -0.53 -0.57 -11.87
N SER A 27 0.42 0.33 -11.57
CA SER A 27 1.84 0.20 -11.92
C SER A 27 2.76 0.05 -10.71
N HIS A 28 2.22 0.21 -9.49
CA HIS A 28 2.96 0.12 -8.24
C HIS A 28 2.09 -0.55 -7.17
N ARG A 29 2.71 -1.22 -6.20
CA ARG A 29 2.02 -1.63 -4.97
C ARG A 29 2.49 -0.78 -3.80
N SER A 30 1.53 -0.38 -2.98
CA SER A 30 1.78 0.20 -1.67
C SER A 30 1.25 -0.72 -0.58
N ILE A 31 1.95 -0.73 0.56
CA ILE A 31 1.50 -1.44 1.76
C ILE A 31 1.90 -0.61 2.98
N ASP A 32 1.08 -0.68 4.01
CA ASP A 32 1.40 -0.13 5.32
C ASP A 32 1.97 -1.26 6.19
N VAL A 33 3.14 -1.04 6.76
CA VAL A 33 3.78 -1.95 7.71
C VAL A 33 3.75 -1.28 9.07
N VAL A 34 3.42 -2.05 10.11
CA VAL A 34 3.45 -1.58 11.50
C VAL A 34 4.46 -2.40 12.28
N LYS A 35 5.33 -1.70 13.02
CA LYS A 35 6.22 -2.29 14.02
C LYS A 35 5.65 -1.98 15.41
N ILE A 36 5.57 -3.00 16.26
CA ILE A 36 5.15 -2.88 17.65
C ILE A 36 6.29 -3.36 18.54
N GLU A 37 6.68 -2.53 19.51
CA GLU A 37 7.67 -2.87 20.53
C GLU A 37 7.00 -3.06 21.89
N THR A 38 7.54 -3.97 22.71
CA THR A 38 7.06 -4.22 24.07
C THR A 38 8.11 -3.90 25.13
N ASP A 39 7.67 -3.78 26.38
CA ASP A 39 8.52 -3.67 27.56
C ASP A 39 9.44 -4.89 27.78
N GLU A 40 9.03 -6.05 27.26
CA GLU A 40 9.82 -7.29 27.25
C GLU A 40 10.83 -7.36 26.10
N ARG A 41 11.03 -6.27 25.33
CA ARG A 41 11.91 -6.19 24.14
C ARG A 41 11.52 -7.15 23.02
N ILE A 42 10.25 -7.51 22.92
CA ILE A 42 9.71 -8.25 21.79
C ILE A 42 9.32 -7.25 20.69
N THR A 43 9.71 -7.54 19.45
CA THR A 43 9.28 -6.76 18.28
C THR A 43 8.30 -7.59 17.45
N GLY A 44 7.08 -7.08 17.30
CA GLY A 44 6.06 -7.61 16.40
C GLY A 44 5.96 -6.80 15.12
N TRP A 45 5.64 -7.47 14.01
CA TRP A 45 5.42 -6.83 12.71
C TRP A 45 4.04 -7.21 12.16
N GLY A 46 3.31 -6.22 11.67
CA GLY A 46 2.02 -6.38 11.00
C GLY A 46 2.02 -5.70 9.63
N VAL A 47 1.21 -6.20 8.72
CA VAL A 47 0.99 -5.58 7.40
C VAL A 47 -0.48 -5.29 7.20
N GLY A 48 -0.78 -4.13 6.63
CA GLY A 48 -2.10 -3.69 6.24
C GLY A 48 -2.05 -3.03 4.88
N HIS A 49 -3.17 -3.04 4.17
CA HIS A 49 -3.30 -2.28 2.94
C HIS A 49 -4.61 -1.50 3.01
N ALA A 50 -4.51 -0.18 3.10
CA ALA A 50 -5.65 0.65 2.82
C ALA A 50 -5.89 0.61 1.30
N ALA A 51 -6.96 -0.08 0.88
CA ALA A 51 -7.44 -0.02 -0.48
C ALA A 51 -7.99 1.40 -0.75
N ALA A 52 -7.09 2.34 -1.00
CA ALA A 52 -7.48 3.62 -1.56
C ALA A 52 -7.89 3.37 -3.01
N LEU A 53 -9.20 3.19 -3.22
CA LEU A 53 -9.84 3.44 -4.51
C LEU A 53 -9.84 4.97 -4.78
N SER A 54 -8.71 5.64 -4.62
CA SER A 54 -8.52 6.95 -5.23
C SER A 54 -7.68 6.73 -6.48
N LEU A 55 -8.37 6.70 -7.62
CA LEU A 55 -7.68 6.89 -8.89
C LEU A 55 -6.94 8.23 -8.78
N PRO A 56 -5.60 8.28 -8.91
CA PRO A 56 -4.95 9.56 -9.12
C PRO A 56 -5.56 10.19 -10.40
N PRO A 57 -5.78 11.51 -10.45
CA PRO A 57 -6.52 12.17 -11.53
C PRO A 57 -5.98 11.84 -12.93
N GLU A 58 -4.67 11.58 -13.04
CA GLU A 58 -3.95 11.17 -14.24
C GLU A 58 -4.43 9.83 -14.85
N THR A 59 -5.02 8.94 -14.05
CA THR A 59 -5.52 7.63 -14.52
C THR A 59 -6.79 7.76 -15.37
N ARG A 60 -7.47 8.91 -15.34
CA ARG A 60 -8.65 9.16 -16.19
C ARG A 60 -8.28 9.43 -17.66
N SER A 61 -7.02 9.81 -17.93
CA SER A 61 -6.54 10.18 -19.27
C SER A 61 -5.83 9.05 -20.02
N LEU A 62 -5.57 7.90 -19.38
CA LEU A 62 -4.86 6.74 -19.97
C LEU A 62 -5.79 5.58 -20.35
N MET A 63 -7.11 5.75 -20.25
CA MET A 63 -8.02 4.82 -20.93
C MET A 63 -7.74 4.90 -22.44
N PRO A 64 -7.46 3.78 -23.13
CA PRO A 64 -7.36 3.82 -24.58
C PRO A 64 -8.68 4.37 -25.10
N ARG A 65 -8.63 5.46 -25.87
CA ARG A 65 -9.79 5.94 -26.60
C ARG A 65 -10.15 4.84 -27.57
N SER A 66 -11.16 4.05 -27.23
CA SER A 66 -11.85 3.20 -28.20
C SER A 66 -12.29 4.11 -29.33
N GLY A 67 -11.71 3.92 -30.51
CA GLY A 67 -12.23 4.50 -31.75
C GLY A 67 -13.59 3.93 -32.10
#